data_AF-A0A972B4M2-F1
#
_entry.id   AF-A0A972B4M2-F1
#
_cell.length_a   1.000
_cell.length_b   1.000
_cell.length_c   1.000
_cell.angle_alpha   90.00
_cell.angle_beta   90.00
_cell.angle_gamma   90.00
#
_symmetry.space_group_name_H-M   'P 1'
#
loop_
_entity.id
_entity.type
_entity.pdbx_description
1 polymer ?
#
loop_
_entity_poly.entity_id
_entity_poly.type
_entity_poly.pdbx_seq_one_letter_code
_entity_poly.pdbx_strand_id
1 'polypeptide(L)'
;IGVAAGLGNGRDGLIRLPEQLLRFLNPHLMDVGFQLSAGATAGLGLLYRKIHERIPGIIPEIIKETISATIAAQAGVLPMLILYFSRVSVVSLISNLFVVPLTGITTVIGMISVIIDNVNLQLGQYCSYALQALLHIILFVTNSFASIPWAQLNMKHWNILWILFYYTLLVITGFSSVGFFTRHKNKVTVCIFILGVVLLVQSFIPDNLKITFIDVGQGDSALVKTAGGVTMLIDGGGSYNELDTLYIGQSVIFPVLMHEEIGKLDYVIITHADADHMYGILTLMDIYPVKKAVLPDYKEAYRDFSVFIELCREKGTEILFLSASDTIQLDDFTEFEILYPGKGASDYSNLNNVSLCGMLKYRQFQLLFTGDMEKEAENNLLRIYPDIDCDVLKVSHHGGKNGTSDMFLDAACPEAAVISVGKNNYGHPSGEVLDRLYKAEAKVYTTLNGGAVILESDGLYYKIKTWLKNERFTFLN
;
A
#
# COMPACT_ATOMS: atom_id res chain seq x y z
N ILE A 1 -0.80 38.50 1.27
CA ILE A 1 -0.64 39.92 1.65
C ILE A 1 -0.65 39.97 3.17
N GLY A 2 0.49 40.23 3.80
CA GLY A 2 0.57 40.29 5.27
C GLY A 2 1.86 39.77 5.88
N VAL A 3 3.03 40.18 5.38
CA VAL A 3 4.30 40.10 6.13
C VAL A 3 5.12 41.35 5.83
N ALA A 4 4.64 42.49 6.33
CA ALA A 4 5.36 43.76 6.28
C ALA A 4 4.98 44.62 7.49
N ALA A 5 5.28 44.13 8.69
CA ALA A 5 5.26 44.95 9.91
C ALA A 5 6.13 44.26 10.98
N GLY A 6 7.42 44.61 11.01
CA GLY A 6 8.37 44.06 11.97
C GLY A 6 9.79 44.55 11.73
N LEU A 7 9.96 45.85 11.47
CA LEU A 7 11.28 46.47 11.36
C LEU A 7 11.84 46.70 12.77
N GLY A 8 12.67 45.76 13.23
CA GLY A 8 13.56 45.91 14.37
C GLY A 8 15.02 45.91 13.90
N ASN A 9 15.74 46.99 14.21
CA ASN A 9 17.13 47.26 13.85
C ASN A 9 18.10 46.12 14.19
N GLY A 10 18.94 45.73 13.22
CA GLY A 10 20.14 44.91 13.46
C GLY A 10 20.54 44.07 12.25
N ARG A 11 21.86 43.99 11.97
CA ARG A 11 22.46 43.15 10.91
C ARG A 11 22.09 41.65 11.01
N ASP A 12 21.50 41.21 12.12
CA ASP A 12 21.01 39.84 12.33
C ASP A 12 19.63 39.56 11.71
N GLY A 13 18.86 40.59 11.33
CA GLY A 13 17.53 40.44 10.72
C GLY A 13 17.56 39.88 9.30
N LEU A 14 18.63 40.14 8.55
CA LEU A 14 18.81 39.68 7.17
C LEU A 14 19.16 38.19 7.05
N ILE A 15 19.69 37.56 8.10
CA ILE A 15 20.01 36.13 8.13
C ILE A 15 18.81 35.32 8.66
N ARG A 16 17.99 35.89 9.54
CA ARG A 16 16.78 35.25 10.07
C ARG A 16 15.60 35.25 9.12
N LEU A 17 15.51 36.22 8.20
CA LEU A 17 14.44 36.29 7.20
C LEU A 17 14.43 35.07 6.26
N PRO A 18 15.56 34.67 5.63
CA PRO A 18 15.63 33.45 4.84
C PRO A 18 15.33 32.21 5.66
N GLU A 19 15.78 32.13 6.92
CA GLU A 19 15.59 30.97 7.78
C GLU A 19 14.13 30.83 8.26
N GLN A 20 13.47 31.93 8.60
CA GLN A 20 12.04 31.96 8.94
C GLN A 20 11.17 31.73 7.70
N LEU A 21 11.57 32.27 6.55
CA LEU A 21 10.93 31.99 5.27
C LEU A 21 11.11 30.52 4.90
N LEU A 22 12.30 29.94 5.08
CA LEU A 22 12.56 28.52 4.88
C LEU A 22 11.77 27.68 5.86
N ARG A 23 11.67 28.01 7.15
CA ARG A 23 10.86 27.27 8.13
C ARG A 23 9.36 27.37 7.86
N PHE A 24 8.88 28.51 7.35
CA PHE A 24 7.49 28.70 6.94
C PHE A 24 7.19 27.98 5.61
N LEU A 25 8.14 28.01 4.66
CA LEU A 25 8.06 27.28 3.41
C LEU A 25 8.29 25.78 3.59
N ASN A 26 9.04 25.33 4.61
CA ASN A 26 9.43 23.93 4.80
C ASN A 26 8.23 22.96 4.85
N PRO A 27 7.17 23.20 5.65
CA PRO A 27 5.99 22.33 5.61
C PRO A 27 5.28 22.38 4.26
N HIS A 28 5.31 23.51 3.55
CA HIS A 28 4.73 23.65 2.21
C HIS A 28 5.62 23.10 1.08
N LEU A 29 6.94 23.06 1.24
CA LEU A 29 7.90 22.47 0.30
C LEU A 29 7.85 20.95 0.36
N MET A 30 7.48 20.40 1.51
CA MET A 30 7.24 18.96 1.70
C MET A 30 5.83 18.52 1.32
N ASP A 31 4.93 19.46 1.03
CA ASP A 31 3.60 19.14 0.52
C ASP A 31 3.68 18.61 -0.92
N VAL A 32 3.09 17.44 -1.15
CA VAL A 32 3.11 16.77 -2.46
C VAL A 32 2.42 17.63 -3.52
N GLY A 33 1.34 18.33 -3.15
CA GLY A 33 0.62 19.22 -4.06
C GLY A 33 1.48 20.40 -4.53
N PHE A 34 2.23 21.01 -3.62
CA PHE A 34 3.20 22.05 -3.97
C PHE A 34 4.29 21.52 -4.91
N GLN A 35 4.88 20.36 -4.61
CA GLN A 35 5.94 19.78 -5.44
C GLN A 35 5.47 19.44 -6.85
N LEU A 36 4.27 18.88 -6.98
CA LEU A 36 3.64 18.62 -8.28
C LEU A 36 3.39 19.94 -9.04
N SER A 37 2.87 20.97 -8.37
CA SER A 37 2.64 22.28 -9.00
C SER A 37 3.93 22.96 -9.46
N ALA A 38 4.98 22.93 -8.63
CA ALA A 38 6.30 23.45 -8.96
C ALA A 38 6.92 22.68 -10.13
N GLY A 39 6.83 21.35 -10.11
CA GLY A 39 7.28 20.48 -11.19
C GLY A 39 6.57 20.78 -12.52
N ALA A 40 5.24 20.88 -12.50
CA ALA A 40 4.44 21.21 -13.68
C ALA A 40 4.81 22.59 -14.24
N THR A 41 4.97 23.59 -13.38
CA THR A 41 5.36 24.96 -13.76
C THR A 41 6.76 24.99 -14.38
N ALA A 42 7.73 24.28 -13.80
CA ALA A 42 9.07 24.16 -14.35
C ALA A 42 9.06 23.47 -15.72
N GLY A 43 8.30 22.38 -15.85
CA GLY A 43 8.11 21.66 -17.10
C GLY A 43 7.52 22.55 -18.20
N LEU A 44 6.45 23.29 -17.89
CA LEU A 44 5.84 24.27 -18.80
C LEU A 44 6.84 25.36 -19.21
N GLY A 45 7.52 25.99 -18.26
CA GLY A 45 8.47 27.07 -18.54
C GLY A 45 9.66 26.64 -19.40
N LEU A 46 10.13 25.40 -19.24
CA LEU A 46 11.29 24.88 -19.95
C LEU A 46 10.96 24.25 -21.31
N LEU A 47 9.80 23.59 -21.44
CA LEU A 47 9.51 22.71 -22.58
C LEU A 47 8.35 23.16 -23.46
N TYR A 48 7.37 23.92 -22.94
CA TYR A 48 6.13 24.24 -23.67
C TYR A 48 6.39 24.82 -25.06
N ARG A 49 7.19 25.90 -25.15
CA ARG A 49 7.46 26.58 -26.42
C ARG A 49 8.12 25.65 -27.44
N LYS A 50 9.09 24.84 -27.00
CA LYS A 50 9.83 23.92 -27.87
C LYS A 50 8.97 22.78 -28.41
N ILE A 51 8.06 22.27 -27.59
CA ILE A 51 7.10 21.23 -28.00
C ILE A 51 6.11 21.84 -28.99
N HIS A 52 5.55 23.00 -28.63
CA HIS A 52 4.56 23.69 -29.46
C HIS A 52 5.11 24.01 -30.85
N GLU A 53 6.31 24.56 -30.98
CA GLU A 53 6.95 24.86 -32.28
C GLU A 53 7.20 23.63 -33.16
N ARG A 54 7.26 22.42 -32.59
CA ARG A 54 7.51 21.16 -33.33
C ARG A 54 6.25 20.46 -33.81
N ILE A 55 5.09 20.78 -33.25
CA ILE A 55 3.83 20.17 -33.67
C ILE A 55 3.48 20.74 -35.05
N PRO A 56 3.17 19.89 -36.06
CA PRO A 56 2.80 20.34 -37.40
C PRO A 56 1.66 21.36 -37.39
N GLY A 57 1.75 22.41 -38.20
CA GLY A 57 0.72 23.44 -38.32
C GLY A 57 -0.62 22.97 -38.89
N ILE A 58 -0.72 21.69 -39.29
CA ILE A 58 -1.97 21.03 -39.72
C ILE A 58 -2.89 20.80 -38.50
N ILE A 59 -2.32 20.70 -37.30
CA ILE A 59 -3.08 20.44 -36.08
C ILE A 59 -3.69 21.77 -35.58
N PRO A 60 -5.00 21.80 -35.26
CA PRO A 60 -5.68 22.99 -34.72
C PRO A 60 -4.98 23.55 -33.48
N GLU A 61 -4.94 24.88 -33.36
CA GLU A 61 -4.18 25.57 -32.30
C GLU A 61 -4.58 25.14 -30.88
N ILE A 62 -5.88 24.97 -30.62
CA ILE A 62 -6.40 24.51 -29.32
C ILE A 62 -5.85 23.12 -28.96
N ILE A 63 -5.78 22.21 -29.93
CA ILE A 63 -5.26 20.85 -29.73
C ILE A 63 -3.74 20.92 -29.49
N LYS A 64 -3.06 21.76 -30.28
CA LYS A 64 -1.62 21.98 -30.18
C LYS A 64 -1.22 22.56 -28.83
N GLU A 65 -1.95 23.54 -28.30
CA GLU A 65 -1.78 24.10 -26.96
C GLU A 65 -1.98 23.03 -25.88
N THR A 66 -3.07 22.27 -25.98
CA THR A 66 -3.41 21.22 -24.99
C THR A 66 -2.37 20.10 -24.94
N ILE A 67 -1.92 19.62 -26.10
CA ILE A 67 -0.86 18.60 -26.20
C ILE A 67 0.45 19.16 -25.64
N SER A 68 0.84 20.38 -26.03
CA SER A 68 2.10 20.99 -25.60
C SER A 68 2.14 21.21 -24.10
N ALA A 69 1.06 21.74 -23.53
CA ALA A 69 0.92 21.95 -22.09
C ALA A 69 0.95 20.62 -21.34
N THR A 70 0.22 19.61 -21.82
CA THR A 70 0.15 18.30 -21.17
C THR A 70 1.51 17.60 -21.15
N ILE A 71 2.21 17.54 -22.28
CA ILE A 71 3.54 16.90 -22.36
C ILE A 71 4.55 17.65 -21.49
N ALA A 72 4.57 18.99 -21.56
CA ALA A 72 5.51 19.81 -20.80
C ALA A 72 5.29 19.67 -19.28
N ALA A 73 4.04 19.75 -18.83
CA ALA A 73 3.68 19.59 -17.43
C ALA A 73 3.99 18.16 -16.93
N GLN A 74 3.59 17.12 -17.69
CA GLN A 74 3.87 15.72 -17.36
C GLN A 74 5.36 15.44 -17.22
N ALA A 75 6.19 15.95 -18.14
CA ALA A 75 7.64 15.81 -18.03
C ALA A 75 8.18 16.44 -16.74
N GLY A 76 7.61 17.55 -16.27
CA GLY A 76 8.02 18.20 -15.04
C GLY A 76 7.61 17.46 -13.76
N VAL A 77 6.43 16.81 -13.77
CA VAL A 77 5.89 16.10 -12.59
C VAL A 77 6.27 14.62 -12.52
N LEU A 78 6.73 14.02 -13.61
CA LEU A 78 6.98 12.58 -13.72
C LEU A 78 7.80 11.99 -12.55
N PRO A 79 8.93 12.57 -12.11
CA PRO A 79 9.70 12.01 -11.00
C PRO A 79 8.93 12.02 -9.68
N MET A 80 8.11 13.06 -9.44
CA MET A 80 7.28 13.15 -8.25
C MET A 80 6.13 12.15 -8.30
N LEU A 81 5.54 11.93 -9.48
CA LEU A 81 4.52 10.89 -9.65
C LEU A 81 5.08 9.50 -9.33
N ILE A 82 6.30 9.20 -9.78
CA ILE A 82 6.97 7.93 -9.49
C ILE A 82 7.37 7.83 -8.02
N LEU A 83 7.87 8.91 -7.43
CA LEU A 83 8.33 8.93 -6.03
C LEU A 83 7.17 8.73 -5.04
N TYR A 84 6.03 9.38 -5.26
CA TYR A 84 4.92 9.38 -4.29
C TYR A 84 3.83 8.36 -4.59
N PHE A 85 3.60 8.05 -5.87
CA PHE A 85 2.47 7.23 -6.28
C PHE A 85 2.88 5.97 -7.03
N SER A 86 4.18 5.77 -7.33
CA SER A 86 4.69 4.59 -8.06
C SER A 86 3.91 4.25 -9.33
N ARG A 87 3.26 5.24 -9.94
CA ARG A 87 2.28 5.05 -11.00
C ARG A 87 2.37 6.16 -12.02
N VAL A 88 2.33 5.79 -13.28
CA VAL A 88 2.30 6.74 -14.40
C VAL A 88 1.14 6.38 -15.30
N SER A 89 0.25 7.35 -15.53
CA SER A 89 -0.86 7.18 -16.46
C SER A 89 -0.35 7.36 -17.90
N VAL A 90 -0.42 6.30 -18.69
CA VAL A 90 -0.02 6.32 -20.11
C VAL A 90 -1.08 7.01 -20.96
N VAL A 91 -2.34 6.85 -20.56
CA VAL A 91 -3.50 7.44 -21.25
C VAL A 91 -3.67 8.93 -20.95
N SER A 92 -2.92 9.50 -20.00
CA SER A 92 -3.10 10.89 -19.55
C SER A 92 -3.03 11.89 -20.70
N LEU A 93 -2.17 11.65 -21.70
CA LEU A 93 -2.03 12.55 -22.86
C LEU A 93 -3.34 12.63 -23.67
N ILE A 94 -3.99 11.49 -23.86
CA ILE A 94 -5.21 11.37 -24.65
C ILE A 94 -6.41 11.81 -23.81
N SER A 95 -6.51 11.36 -22.56
CA SER A 95 -7.62 11.75 -21.68
C SER A 95 -7.64 13.25 -21.42
N ASN A 96 -6.47 13.88 -21.25
CA ASN A 96 -6.37 15.32 -21.01
C ASN A 96 -6.82 16.18 -22.20
N LEU A 97 -6.81 15.65 -23.43
CA LEU A 97 -7.36 16.36 -24.58
C LEU A 97 -8.87 16.65 -24.41
N PHE A 98 -9.58 15.78 -23.71
CA PHE A 98 -11.00 15.92 -23.42
C PHE A 98 -11.23 16.54 -22.04
N VAL A 99 -10.54 16.04 -21.02
CA VAL A 99 -10.77 16.41 -19.62
C VAL A 99 -10.33 17.85 -19.33
N VAL A 100 -9.17 18.30 -19.81
CA VAL A 100 -8.65 19.63 -19.46
C VAL A 100 -9.55 20.77 -19.96
N PRO A 101 -10.01 20.80 -21.23
CA PRO A 101 -10.93 21.84 -21.69
C PRO A 101 -12.27 21.83 -20.93
N LEU A 102 -12.82 20.64 -20.69
CA LEU A 102 -14.07 20.49 -19.94
C LEU A 102 -13.92 20.97 -18.50
N THR A 103 -12.78 20.71 -17.86
CA THR A 103 -12.50 21.15 -16.49
C THR A 103 -12.49 22.68 -16.40
N GLY A 104 -11.86 23.37 -17.36
CA GLY A 104 -11.88 24.84 -17.42
C GLY A 104 -13.30 25.42 -17.52
N ILE A 105 -14.13 24.86 -18.39
CA ILE A 105 -15.55 25.25 -18.53
C ILE A 105 -16.31 24.98 -17.22
N THR A 106 -16.08 23.81 -16.62
CA THR A 106 -16.74 23.36 -15.38
C THR A 106 -16.38 24.28 -14.22
N THR A 107 -15.12 24.72 -14.09
CA THR A 107 -14.70 25.68 -13.05
C THR A 107 -15.42 27.02 -13.19
N VAL A 108 -15.53 27.56 -14.41
CA VAL A 108 -16.23 28.84 -14.65
C VAL A 108 -17.72 28.72 -14.33
N ILE A 109 -18.38 27.67 -14.83
CA ILE A 109 -19.81 27.42 -14.55
C ILE A 109 -20.05 27.17 -13.07
N GLY A 110 -19.14 26.46 -12.38
CA GLY A 110 -19.21 26.23 -10.94
C GLY A 110 -19.16 27.54 -10.15
N MET A 111 -18.22 28.43 -10.47
CA MET A 111 -18.14 29.75 -9.84
C MET A 111 -19.41 30.58 -10.06
N ILE A 112 -19.92 30.61 -11.31
CA ILE A 112 -21.17 31.31 -11.64
C ILE A 112 -22.35 30.72 -10.87
N SER A 113 -22.43 29.39 -10.76
CA SER A 113 -23.50 28.70 -10.06
C SER A 113 -23.55 29.10 -8.59
N VAL A 114 -22.40 29.14 -7.90
CA VAL A 114 -22.32 29.60 -6.50
C VAL A 114 -22.83 31.03 -6.33
N ILE A 115 -22.47 31.94 -7.24
CA ILE A 115 -22.93 33.34 -7.18
C ILE A 115 -24.45 33.42 -7.39
N ILE A 116 -24.97 32.71 -8.40
CA ILE A 116 -26.39 32.71 -8.73
C ILE A 116 -27.22 32.09 -7.60
N ASP A 117 -26.73 31.02 -6.98
CA ASP A 117 -27.44 30.31 -5.91
C ASP A 117 -27.71 31.22 -4.70
N ASN A 118 -26.79 32.16 -4.42
CA ASN A 118 -26.96 33.18 -3.38
C ASN A 118 -28.00 34.26 -3.74
N VAL A 119 -28.32 34.45 -5.02
CA VAL A 119 -29.26 35.48 -5.51
C VAL A 119 -30.63 34.88 -5.77
N ASN A 120 -30.68 33.70 -6.41
CA ASN A 120 -31.89 32.99 -6.77
C ASN A 120 -31.63 31.48 -6.81
N LEU A 121 -32.16 30.78 -5.81
CA LEU A 121 -32.01 29.34 -5.64
C LEU A 121 -32.47 28.52 -6.85
N GLN A 122 -33.58 28.92 -7.50
CA GLN A 122 -34.13 28.15 -8.62
C GLN A 122 -33.26 28.26 -9.86
N LEU A 123 -32.71 29.45 -10.13
CA LEU A 123 -31.76 29.65 -11.22
C LEU A 123 -30.41 28.97 -10.92
N GLY A 124 -29.99 28.98 -9.65
CA GLY A 124 -28.80 28.27 -9.16
C GLY A 124 -28.91 26.75 -9.35
N GLN A 125 -30.09 26.17 -9.09
CA GLN A 125 -30.38 24.76 -9.36
C GLN A 125 -30.24 24.41 -10.85
N TYR A 126 -30.79 25.22 -11.76
CA TYR A 126 -30.63 24.96 -13.20
C TYR A 126 -29.17 25.01 -13.66
N CYS A 127 -28.39 25.97 -13.16
CA CYS A 127 -26.95 26.03 -13.43
C CYS A 127 -26.21 24.81 -12.84
N SER A 128 -26.63 24.35 -11.66
CA SER A 128 -26.08 23.16 -11.01
C SER A 128 -26.38 21.87 -11.77
N TYR A 129 -27.55 21.74 -12.42
CA TYR A 129 -27.82 20.60 -13.30
C TYR A 129 -26.92 20.59 -14.54
N ALA A 130 -26.67 21.77 -15.14
CA ALA A 130 -25.74 21.88 -16.24
C ALA A 130 -24.30 21.50 -15.82
N LEU A 131 -23.87 21.97 -14.65
CA LEU A 131 -22.59 21.60 -14.05
C LEU A 131 -22.50 20.09 -13.78
N GLN A 132 -23.57 19.50 -13.22
CA GLN A 132 -23.64 18.07 -12.94
C GLN A 132 -23.54 17.25 -14.23
N ALA A 133 -24.18 17.66 -15.32
CA ALA A 133 -24.07 16.99 -16.61
C ALA A 133 -22.62 17.00 -17.14
N LEU A 134 -21.93 18.15 -17.04
CA LEU A 134 -20.51 18.27 -17.43
C LEU A 134 -19.61 17.37 -16.58
N LEU A 135 -19.83 17.32 -15.28
CA LEU A 135 -19.10 16.43 -14.38
C LEU A 135 -19.32 14.95 -14.73
N HIS A 136 -20.54 14.54 -15.06
CA HIS A 136 -20.81 13.17 -15.51
C HIS A 136 -20.08 12.84 -16.82
N ILE A 137 -19.96 13.79 -17.75
CA ILE A 137 -19.17 13.60 -18.99
C ILE A 137 -17.69 13.40 -18.64
N ILE A 138 -17.13 14.25 -17.76
CA ILE A 138 -15.73 14.11 -17.31
C ILE A 138 -15.50 12.75 -16.65
N LEU A 139 -16.39 12.33 -15.76
CA LEU A 139 -16.31 11.02 -15.08
C LEU A 139 -16.44 9.86 -16.06
N PHE A 140 -17.36 9.94 -17.01
CA PHE A 140 -17.53 8.92 -18.04
C PHE A 140 -16.26 8.74 -18.88
N VAL A 141 -15.67 9.84 -19.34
CA VAL A 141 -14.41 9.83 -20.11
C VAL A 141 -13.28 9.24 -19.26
N THR A 142 -13.14 9.70 -18.01
CA THR A 142 -12.07 9.25 -17.10
C THR A 142 -12.18 7.76 -16.80
N ASN A 143 -13.38 7.27 -16.46
CA ASN A 143 -13.61 5.86 -16.17
C ASN A 143 -13.40 4.97 -17.40
N SER A 144 -13.79 5.45 -18.59
CA SER A 144 -13.56 4.74 -19.85
C SER A 144 -12.06 4.52 -20.10
N PHE A 145 -11.25 5.58 -19.97
CA PHE A 145 -9.79 5.47 -20.16
C PHE A 145 -9.11 4.68 -19.05
N ALA A 146 -9.58 4.82 -17.80
CA ALA A 146 -9.04 4.08 -16.65
C ALA A 146 -9.29 2.56 -16.74
N SER A 147 -10.34 2.14 -17.44
CA SER A 147 -10.67 0.72 -17.63
C SER A 147 -9.70 -0.05 -18.54
N ILE A 148 -8.82 0.66 -19.26
CA ILE A 148 -7.86 0.03 -20.18
C ILE A 148 -6.77 -0.67 -19.35
N PRO A 149 -6.43 -1.96 -19.63
CA PRO A 149 -5.51 -2.75 -18.80
C PRO A 149 -4.11 -2.14 -18.58
N TRP A 150 -3.66 -1.29 -19.51
CA TRP A 150 -2.37 -0.60 -19.49
C TRP A 150 -2.53 0.93 -19.35
N ALA A 151 -3.69 1.41 -18.90
CA ALA A 151 -3.93 2.82 -18.63
C ALA A 151 -2.93 3.42 -17.64
N GLN A 152 -2.49 2.59 -16.70
CA GLN A 152 -1.55 2.92 -15.65
C GLN A 152 -0.43 1.88 -15.62
N LEU A 153 0.81 2.35 -15.59
CA LEU A 153 1.99 1.51 -15.37
C LEU A 153 2.44 1.67 -13.93
N ASN A 154 2.67 0.54 -13.26
CA ASN A 154 3.32 0.50 -11.96
C ASN A 154 4.83 0.62 -12.16
N MET A 155 5.44 1.54 -11.40
CA MET A 155 6.82 1.94 -11.50
C MET A 155 7.49 1.68 -10.16
N LYS A 156 8.70 1.10 -10.17
CA LYS A 156 9.50 1.01 -8.95
C LYS A 156 9.91 2.41 -8.48
N HIS A 157 9.91 2.62 -7.17
CA HIS A 157 10.33 3.88 -6.57
C HIS A 157 11.73 4.28 -7.08
N TRP A 158 11.83 5.51 -7.58
CA TRP A 158 13.12 6.08 -7.97
C TRP A 158 13.87 6.55 -6.72
N ASN A 159 15.14 6.17 -6.61
CA ASN A 159 16.01 6.79 -5.63
C ASN A 159 16.28 8.26 -6.00
N ILE A 160 16.78 9.03 -5.03
CA ILE A 160 17.03 10.46 -5.21
C ILE A 160 18.03 10.74 -6.35
N LEU A 161 18.98 9.83 -6.62
CA LEU A 161 19.98 10.00 -7.68
C LEU A 161 19.32 9.95 -9.07
N TRP A 162 18.37 9.05 -9.29
CA TRP A 162 17.59 8.98 -10.53
C TRP A 162 16.74 10.23 -10.76
N ILE A 163 16.13 10.76 -9.68
CA ILE A 163 15.36 12.00 -9.72
C ILE A 163 16.26 13.18 -10.10
N LEU A 164 17.42 13.31 -9.45
CA LEU A 164 18.40 14.36 -9.75
C LEU A 164 18.94 14.25 -11.18
N PHE A 165 19.25 13.04 -11.64
CA PHE A 165 19.68 12.77 -13.01
C PHE A 165 18.62 13.19 -14.03
N TYR A 166 17.36 12.83 -13.79
CA TYR A 166 16.24 13.19 -14.66
C TYR A 166 16.04 14.71 -14.71
N TYR A 167 16.00 15.41 -13.57
CA TYR A 167 15.84 16.86 -13.58
C TYR A 167 17.03 17.58 -14.19
N THR A 168 18.25 17.06 -14.01
CA THR A 168 19.44 17.58 -14.69
C THR A 168 19.29 17.46 -16.20
N LEU A 169 18.84 16.30 -16.70
CA LEU A 169 18.54 16.10 -18.11
C LEU A 169 17.44 17.05 -18.60
N LEU A 170 16.37 17.22 -17.82
CA LEU A 170 15.25 18.11 -18.14
C LEU A 170 15.71 19.58 -18.25
N VAL A 171 16.52 20.06 -17.30
CA VAL A 171 17.11 21.41 -17.33
C VAL A 171 18.05 21.58 -18.53
N ILE A 172 18.94 20.62 -18.79
CA ILE A 172 19.82 20.66 -19.98
C ILE A 172 18.95 20.73 -21.25
N THR A 173 17.86 19.97 -21.31
CA THR A 173 16.94 20.01 -22.45
C THR A 173 16.17 21.31 -22.58
N GLY A 174 15.81 21.93 -21.47
CA GLY A 174 15.12 23.22 -21.40
C GLY A 174 16.01 24.40 -21.81
N PHE A 175 17.27 24.44 -21.36
CA PHE A 175 18.17 25.57 -21.63
C PHE A 175 19.01 25.45 -22.90
N SER A 176 19.34 24.24 -23.35
CA SER A 176 20.14 24.11 -24.57
C SER A 176 19.35 24.56 -25.80
N SER A 177 19.99 25.32 -26.69
CA SER A 177 19.38 25.70 -27.96
C SER A 177 19.00 24.45 -28.76
N VAL A 178 17.99 24.55 -29.62
CA VAL A 178 17.58 23.46 -30.51
C VAL A 178 18.79 22.94 -31.34
N GLY A 179 19.80 23.78 -31.57
CA GLY A 179 21.09 23.46 -32.19
C GLY A 179 21.92 22.37 -31.48
N PHE A 180 21.92 22.32 -30.15
CA PHE A 180 22.58 21.24 -29.41
C PHE A 180 21.90 19.89 -29.66
N PHE A 181 20.57 19.90 -29.65
CA PHE A 181 19.74 18.72 -29.91
C PHE A 181 19.76 18.27 -31.37
N THR A 182 19.88 19.19 -32.33
CA THR A 182 20.06 18.82 -33.75
C THR A 182 21.48 18.33 -34.03
N ARG A 183 22.50 18.90 -33.37
CA ARG A 183 23.91 18.46 -33.46
C ARG A 183 24.17 17.11 -32.79
N HIS A 184 23.43 16.79 -31.73
CA HIS A 184 23.55 15.54 -30.97
C HIS A 184 22.25 14.70 -31.00
N LYS A 185 21.44 14.84 -32.07
CA LYS A 185 20.12 14.18 -32.21
C LYS A 185 20.17 12.70 -31.85
N ASN A 186 21.18 12.00 -32.36
CA ASN A 186 21.37 10.58 -32.11
C ASN A 186 21.60 10.27 -30.63
N LYS A 187 22.41 11.08 -29.91
CA LYS A 187 22.70 10.85 -28.48
C LYS A 187 21.47 11.06 -27.60
N VAL A 188 20.65 12.07 -27.91
CA VAL A 188 19.44 12.37 -27.14
C VAL A 188 18.36 11.33 -27.41
N THR A 189 18.16 10.93 -28.67
CA THR A 189 17.25 9.83 -29.01
C THR A 189 17.68 8.54 -28.33
N VAL A 190 18.98 8.26 -28.27
CA VAL A 190 19.52 7.11 -27.52
C VAL A 190 19.25 7.25 -26.01
N CYS A 191 19.45 8.42 -25.38
CA CYS A 191 19.13 8.59 -23.96
C CYS A 191 17.63 8.41 -23.65
N ILE A 192 16.74 8.97 -24.49
CA ILE A 192 15.28 8.80 -24.34
C ILE A 192 14.90 7.33 -24.57
N PHE A 193 15.50 6.66 -25.55
CA PHE A 193 15.30 5.25 -25.81
C PHE A 193 15.79 4.39 -24.64
N ILE A 194 16.99 4.65 -24.10
CA ILE A 194 17.52 3.97 -22.92
C ILE A 194 16.61 4.22 -21.73
N LEU A 195 16.17 5.46 -21.48
CA LEU A 195 15.23 5.75 -20.40
C LEU A 195 13.93 4.98 -20.59
N GLY A 196 13.35 4.98 -21.80
CA GLY A 196 12.16 4.20 -22.13
C GLY A 196 12.34 2.70 -21.93
N VAL A 197 13.51 2.14 -22.32
CA VAL A 197 13.86 0.73 -22.10
C VAL A 197 14.05 0.44 -20.62
N VAL A 198 14.74 1.30 -19.86
CA VAL A 198 14.92 1.14 -18.41
C VAL A 198 13.57 1.16 -17.71
N LEU A 199 12.68 2.07 -18.08
CA LEU A 199 11.33 2.15 -17.53
C LEU A 199 10.51 0.90 -17.87
N LEU A 200 10.57 0.47 -19.13
CA LEU A 200 9.88 -0.74 -19.58
C LEU A 200 10.41 -1.99 -18.86
N VAL A 201 11.73 -2.15 -18.76
CA VAL A 201 12.36 -3.28 -18.07
C VAL A 201 12.02 -3.26 -16.58
N GLN A 202 12.05 -2.10 -15.91
CA GLN A 202 11.68 -1.98 -14.50
C GLN A 202 10.25 -2.43 -14.22
N SER A 203 9.30 -2.16 -15.13
CA SER A 203 7.92 -2.65 -15.02
C SER A 203 7.79 -4.17 -15.13
N PHE A 204 8.81 -4.88 -15.62
CA PHE A 204 8.83 -6.35 -15.69
C PHE A 204 9.63 -7.00 -14.56
N ILE A 205 10.34 -6.23 -13.72
CA ILE A 205 11.03 -6.81 -12.56
C ILE A 205 9.98 -7.02 -11.46
N PRO A 206 9.73 -8.27 -11.02
CA PRO A 206 8.77 -8.55 -9.95
C PRO A 206 9.07 -7.72 -8.70
N ASP A 207 8.04 -7.33 -7.98
CA ASP A 207 8.23 -6.71 -6.67
C ASP A 207 8.73 -7.76 -5.66
N ASN A 208 9.20 -7.29 -4.51
CA ASN A 208 9.57 -8.17 -3.42
C ASN A 208 8.32 -8.65 -2.69
N LEU A 209 8.39 -9.83 -2.06
CA LEU A 209 7.38 -10.24 -1.09
C LEU A 209 7.33 -9.20 0.03
N LYS A 210 6.14 -8.71 0.35
CA LYS A 210 5.92 -7.80 1.47
C LYS A 210 4.86 -8.36 2.40
N ILE A 211 5.16 -8.39 3.69
CA ILE A 211 4.25 -8.84 4.74
C ILE A 211 4.16 -7.72 5.77
N THR A 212 2.96 -7.25 6.04
CA THR A 212 2.70 -6.21 7.03
C THR A 212 1.83 -6.79 8.13
N PHE A 213 2.42 -7.00 9.31
CA PHE A 213 1.68 -7.29 10.53
C PHE A 213 1.08 -5.97 11.02
N ILE A 214 -0.23 -5.84 10.88
CA ILE A 214 -0.98 -4.61 11.14
C ILE A 214 -1.18 -4.47 12.65
N ASP A 215 -0.96 -3.26 13.17
CA ASP A 215 -1.29 -2.94 14.56
C ASP A 215 -2.80 -2.73 14.70
N VAL A 216 -3.50 -3.84 14.97
CA VAL A 216 -4.95 -3.88 15.25
C VAL A 216 -5.26 -3.79 16.75
N GLY A 217 -4.26 -3.44 17.57
CA GLY A 217 -4.37 -3.55 19.02
C GLY A 217 -4.19 -5.00 19.48
N GLN A 218 -5.09 -5.48 20.34
CA GLN A 218 -5.10 -6.89 20.74
C GLN A 218 -5.77 -7.72 19.64
N GLY A 219 -5.04 -8.69 19.10
CA GLY A 219 -5.48 -9.51 17.98
C GLY A 219 -4.41 -9.65 16.91
N ASP A 220 -4.74 -10.42 15.87
CA ASP A 220 -3.85 -10.68 14.75
C ASP A 220 -4.38 -10.09 13.45
N SER A 221 -3.50 -9.46 12.68
CA SER A 221 -3.77 -9.20 11.28
C SER A 221 -2.47 -9.08 10.50
N ALA A 222 -2.31 -9.87 9.44
CA ALA A 222 -1.13 -9.88 8.60
C ALA A 222 -1.52 -9.79 7.12
N LEU A 223 -1.08 -8.72 6.46
CA LEU A 223 -1.30 -8.50 5.04
C LEU A 223 -0.08 -8.97 4.25
N VAL A 224 -0.26 -9.99 3.41
CA VAL A 224 0.73 -10.53 2.49
C VAL A 224 0.45 -9.99 1.08
N LYS A 225 1.46 -9.35 0.48
CA LYS A 225 1.50 -8.94 -0.92
C LYS A 225 2.65 -9.65 -1.60
N THR A 226 2.32 -10.59 -2.46
CA THR A 226 3.30 -11.41 -3.19
C THR A 226 4.00 -10.61 -4.30
N ALA A 227 5.13 -11.14 -4.78
CA ALA A 227 5.89 -10.56 -5.90
C ALA A 227 5.06 -10.48 -7.20
N GLY A 228 4.15 -11.44 -7.40
CA GLY A 228 3.20 -11.49 -8.51
C GLY A 228 1.96 -10.61 -8.31
N GLY A 229 1.83 -9.91 -7.18
CA GLY A 229 0.75 -8.97 -6.90
C GLY A 229 -0.54 -9.59 -6.34
N VAL A 230 -0.53 -10.89 -6.01
CA VAL A 230 -1.61 -11.53 -5.24
C VAL A 230 -1.58 -11.05 -3.80
N THR A 231 -2.77 -10.77 -3.27
CA THR A 231 -2.98 -10.18 -1.95
C THR A 231 -3.77 -11.09 -1.03
N MET A 232 -3.25 -11.32 0.17
CA MET A 232 -3.82 -12.22 1.16
C MET A 232 -3.80 -11.55 2.53
N LEU A 233 -4.94 -11.49 3.20
CA LEU A 233 -5.04 -11.01 4.59
C LEU A 233 -5.27 -12.21 5.50
N ILE A 234 -4.37 -12.44 6.45
CA ILE A 234 -4.49 -13.47 7.47
C ILE A 234 -4.92 -12.79 8.76
N ASP A 235 -6.14 -13.11 9.22
CA ASP A 235 -6.84 -12.50 10.34
C ASP A 235 -7.05 -10.98 10.21
N GLY A 236 -8.05 -10.47 10.92
CA GLY A 236 -8.49 -9.08 10.89
C GLY A 236 -8.38 -8.34 12.20
N GLY A 237 -7.93 -8.97 13.28
CA GLY A 237 -8.09 -8.37 14.59
C GLY A 237 -9.56 -8.25 14.99
N GLY A 238 -9.81 -7.45 16.02
CA GLY A 238 -11.14 -7.13 16.47
C GLY A 238 -11.29 -7.23 17.98
N SER A 239 -12.51 -6.98 18.42
CA SER A 239 -12.94 -7.15 19.80
C SER A 239 -14.43 -7.44 19.77
N TYR A 240 -15.02 -7.86 20.90
CA TYR A 240 -16.45 -8.21 20.93
C TYR A 240 -17.39 -7.05 20.53
N ASN A 241 -16.97 -5.80 20.68
CA ASN A 241 -17.70 -4.61 20.24
C ASN A 241 -17.32 -4.13 18.82
N GLU A 242 -16.48 -4.87 18.09
CA GLU A 242 -16.09 -4.51 16.72
C GLU A 242 -17.31 -4.46 15.78
N LEU A 243 -18.30 -5.34 15.96
CA LEU A 243 -19.53 -5.34 15.15
C LEU A 243 -20.39 -4.08 15.36
N ASP A 244 -20.27 -3.41 16.51
CA ASP A 244 -20.97 -2.14 16.79
C ASP A 244 -20.13 -0.92 16.38
N THR A 245 -18.81 -1.00 16.55
CA THR A 245 -17.89 0.14 16.34
C THR A 245 -17.35 0.23 14.92
N LEU A 246 -17.27 -0.90 14.22
CA LEU A 246 -16.71 -1.04 12.87
C LEU A 246 -15.28 -0.52 12.74
N TYR A 247 -14.56 -0.43 13.86
CA TYR A 247 -13.35 0.37 13.95
C TYR A 247 -12.17 -0.32 13.27
N ILE A 248 -11.91 -1.58 13.58
CA ILE A 248 -10.73 -2.29 13.05
C ILE A 248 -10.84 -2.44 11.53
N GLY A 249 -11.97 -2.93 11.01
CA GLY A 249 -12.14 -3.11 9.57
C GLY A 249 -12.08 -1.79 8.79
N GLN A 250 -12.85 -0.77 9.20
CA GLN A 250 -13.02 0.46 8.42
C GLN A 250 -11.97 1.54 8.71
N SER A 251 -11.43 1.58 9.94
CA SER A 251 -10.52 2.65 10.38
C SER A 251 -9.07 2.20 10.55
N VAL A 252 -8.78 0.89 10.54
CA VAL A 252 -7.41 0.36 10.64
C VAL A 252 -7.02 -0.40 9.37
N ILE A 253 -7.72 -1.48 9.03
CA ILE A 253 -7.35 -2.33 7.88
C ILE A 253 -7.58 -1.61 6.56
N PHE A 254 -8.76 -1.01 6.35
CA PHE A 254 -9.07 -0.33 5.09
C PHE A 254 -8.05 0.77 4.74
N PRO A 255 -7.65 1.69 5.65
CA PRO A 255 -6.57 2.63 5.38
C PRO A 255 -5.23 1.98 5.03
N VAL A 256 -4.87 0.85 5.66
CA VAL A 256 -3.66 0.09 5.29
C VAL A 256 -3.77 -0.47 3.88
N LEU A 257 -4.91 -1.05 3.50
CA LEU A 257 -5.14 -1.54 2.14
C LEU A 257 -5.04 -0.40 1.11
N MET A 258 -5.58 0.78 1.43
CA MET A 258 -5.46 1.97 0.57
C MET A 258 -4.01 2.47 0.48
N HIS A 259 -3.27 2.48 1.58
CA HIS A 259 -1.85 2.84 1.61
C HIS A 259 -0.99 1.86 0.78
N GLU A 260 -1.32 0.56 0.83
CA GLU A 260 -0.66 -0.49 0.03
C GLU A 260 -1.20 -0.57 -1.41
N GLU A 261 -2.13 0.33 -1.75
CA GLU A 261 -2.82 0.49 -3.03
C GLU A 261 -3.48 -0.79 -3.55
N ILE A 262 -3.96 -1.59 -2.61
CA ILE A 262 -4.72 -2.80 -2.88
C ILE A 262 -6.15 -2.33 -3.18
N GLY A 263 -6.75 -2.85 -4.26
CA GLY A 263 -8.14 -2.54 -4.63
C GLY A 263 -9.13 -3.68 -4.36
N LYS A 264 -8.60 -4.87 -4.04
CA LYS A 264 -9.36 -6.07 -3.66
C LYS A 264 -8.43 -7.03 -2.94
N LEU A 265 -8.97 -7.90 -2.08
CA LEU A 265 -8.23 -9.02 -1.52
C LEU A 265 -8.51 -10.28 -2.35
N ASP A 266 -7.45 -10.97 -2.77
CA ASP A 266 -7.60 -12.26 -3.45
C ASP A 266 -7.95 -13.37 -2.46
N TYR A 267 -7.36 -13.31 -1.27
CA TYR A 267 -7.63 -14.23 -0.17
C TYR A 267 -7.82 -13.48 1.15
N VAL A 268 -8.79 -13.92 1.94
CA VAL A 268 -8.79 -13.74 3.40
C VAL A 268 -8.66 -15.10 4.04
N ILE A 269 -7.78 -15.23 5.03
CA ILE A 269 -7.63 -16.45 5.84
C ILE A 269 -8.04 -16.09 7.26
N ILE A 270 -8.93 -16.88 7.85
CA ILE A 270 -9.25 -16.74 9.26
C ILE A 270 -8.74 -17.97 9.98
N THR A 271 -7.83 -17.78 10.94
CA THR A 271 -7.17 -18.89 11.63
C THR A 271 -8.14 -19.65 12.53
N HIS A 272 -8.95 -18.94 13.30
CA HIS A 272 -10.02 -19.48 14.15
C HIS A 272 -11.11 -18.43 14.39
N ALA A 273 -12.26 -18.83 14.96
CA ALA A 273 -13.47 -18.03 14.98
C ALA A 273 -13.56 -16.97 16.11
N ASP A 274 -12.47 -16.69 16.83
CA ASP A 274 -12.48 -15.69 17.90
C ASP A 274 -12.52 -14.25 17.37
N ALA A 275 -13.02 -13.35 18.21
CA ALA A 275 -13.35 -11.98 17.83
C ALA A 275 -12.11 -11.15 17.42
N ASP A 276 -10.97 -11.39 18.07
CA ASP A 276 -9.68 -10.76 17.81
C ASP A 276 -8.93 -11.35 16.60
N HIS A 277 -9.59 -12.22 15.83
CA HIS A 277 -9.12 -12.74 14.55
C HIS A 277 -10.15 -12.51 13.44
N MET A 278 -11.43 -12.77 13.69
CA MET A 278 -12.46 -12.78 12.64
C MET A 278 -13.14 -11.43 12.44
N TYR A 279 -13.38 -10.65 13.50
CA TYR A 279 -14.39 -9.58 13.44
C TYR A 279 -13.96 -8.38 12.60
N GLY A 280 -12.66 -8.06 12.56
CA GLY A 280 -12.17 -7.01 11.66
C GLY A 280 -12.35 -7.34 10.17
N ILE A 281 -12.32 -8.62 9.79
CA ILE A 281 -12.63 -9.03 8.40
C ILE A 281 -14.14 -8.91 8.14
N LEU A 282 -14.99 -9.31 9.09
CA LEU A 282 -16.45 -9.17 8.97
C LEU A 282 -16.83 -7.71 8.65
N THR A 283 -16.31 -6.74 9.41
CA THR A 283 -16.63 -5.32 9.22
C THR A 283 -15.96 -4.72 7.98
N LEU A 284 -14.81 -5.25 7.55
CA LEU A 284 -14.14 -4.86 6.31
C LEU A 284 -14.93 -5.28 5.07
N MET A 285 -15.48 -6.50 5.05
CA MET A 285 -16.17 -7.08 3.88
C MET A 285 -17.46 -6.33 3.49
N ASP A 286 -17.97 -5.45 4.34
CA ASP A 286 -19.07 -4.57 3.99
C ASP A 286 -18.70 -3.46 3.00
N ILE A 287 -17.44 -3.03 3.03
CA ILE A 287 -16.95 -1.90 2.23
C ILE A 287 -15.86 -2.30 1.23
N TYR A 288 -15.40 -3.56 1.27
CA TYR A 288 -14.22 -3.98 0.54
C TYR A 288 -14.36 -5.36 -0.14
N PRO A 289 -13.99 -5.48 -1.43
CA PRO A 289 -14.19 -6.73 -2.17
C PRO A 289 -13.15 -7.81 -1.83
N VAL A 290 -13.66 -9.02 -1.56
CA VAL A 290 -12.87 -10.22 -1.26
C VAL A 290 -13.28 -11.35 -2.21
N LYS A 291 -12.31 -11.95 -2.91
CA LYS A 291 -12.58 -13.04 -3.85
C LYS A 291 -12.79 -14.39 -3.17
N LYS A 292 -11.87 -14.79 -2.31
CA LYS A 292 -11.86 -16.10 -1.64
C LYS A 292 -11.66 -15.94 -0.15
N ALA A 293 -12.37 -16.73 0.63
CA ALA A 293 -12.18 -16.88 2.06
C ALA A 293 -11.72 -18.30 2.39
N VAL A 294 -10.69 -18.42 3.19
CA VAL A 294 -10.08 -19.68 3.61
C VAL A 294 -10.33 -19.87 5.09
N LEU A 295 -10.93 -21.00 5.43
CA LEU A 295 -11.28 -21.40 6.80
C LEU A 295 -10.65 -22.76 7.12
N PRO A 296 -10.30 -23.04 8.39
CA PRO A 296 -9.84 -24.37 8.81
C PRO A 296 -10.94 -25.43 8.62
N ASP A 297 -10.58 -26.59 8.07
CA ASP A 297 -11.45 -27.76 7.94
C ASP A 297 -11.39 -28.63 9.20
N TYR A 298 -12.37 -28.44 10.08
CA TYR A 298 -12.65 -29.30 11.23
C TYR A 298 -14.16 -29.49 11.41
N LYS A 299 -14.54 -30.45 12.25
CA LYS A 299 -15.92 -30.95 12.34
C LYS A 299 -16.96 -29.88 12.68
N GLU A 300 -16.63 -28.91 13.52
CA GLU A 300 -17.53 -27.84 13.98
C GLU A 300 -17.37 -26.51 13.19
N ALA A 301 -16.47 -26.45 12.19
CA ALA A 301 -16.13 -25.22 11.46
C ALA A 301 -17.35 -24.47 10.89
N TYR A 302 -18.30 -25.18 10.28
CA TYR A 302 -19.51 -24.56 9.73
C TYR A 302 -20.37 -23.83 10.78
N ARG A 303 -20.36 -24.33 12.03
CA ARG A 303 -21.09 -23.71 13.14
C ARG A 303 -20.35 -22.48 13.64
N ASP A 304 -19.05 -22.62 13.89
CA ASP A 304 -18.24 -21.58 14.51
C ASP A 304 -18.08 -20.37 13.59
N PHE A 305 -17.96 -20.61 12.27
CA PHE A 305 -17.89 -19.56 11.25
C PHE A 305 -19.24 -19.18 10.63
N SER A 306 -20.37 -19.59 11.23
CA SER A 306 -21.71 -19.44 10.62
C SER A 306 -22.01 -18.01 10.13
N VAL A 307 -21.77 -17.01 10.98
CA VAL A 307 -21.96 -15.58 10.65
C VAL A 307 -21.09 -15.15 9.46
N PHE A 308 -19.83 -15.59 9.44
CA PHE A 308 -18.88 -15.26 8.37
C PHE A 308 -19.22 -15.96 7.05
N ILE A 309 -19.68 -17.21 7.12
CA ILE A 309 -20.14 -17.99 5.96
C ILE A 309 -21.38 -17.35 5.33
N GLU A 310 -22.32 -16.86 6.14
CA GLU A 310 -23.49 -16.14 5.65
C GLU A 310 -23.10 -14.85 4.94
N LEU A 311 -22.18 -14.07 5.50
CA LEU A 311 -21.64 -12.88 4.85
C LEU A 311 -20.95 -13.20 3.52
N CYS A 312 -20.13 -14.24 3.47
CA CYS A 312 -19.48 -14.67 2.23
C CYS A 312 -20.50 -15.03 1.14
N ARG A 313 -21.60 -15.71 1.51
CA ARG A 313 -22.70 -16.03 0.57
C ARG A 313 -23.41 -14.79 0.06
N GLU A 314 -23.65 -13.80 0.93
CA GLU A 314 -24.26 -12.53 0.55
C GLU A 314 -23.39 -11.75 -0.44
N LYS A 315 -22.07 -11.67 -0.17
CA LYS A 315 -21.12 -10.92 -1.00
C LYS A 315 -20.63 -11.69 -2.24
N GLY A 316 -20.96 -12.99 -2.36
CA GLY A 316 -20.49 -13.84 -3.45
C GLY A 316 -19.02 -14.24 -3.36
N THR A 317 -18.45 -14.25 -2.15
CA THR A 317 -17.08 -14.71 -1.88
C THR A 317 -17.03 -16.24 -1.85
N GLU A 318 -16.08 -16.83 -2.59
CA GLU A 318 -15.86 -18.28 -2.63
C GLU A 318 -15.23 -18.75 -1.30
N ILE A 319 -15.80 -19.79 -0.68
CA ILE A 319 -15.31 -20.32 0.61
C ILE A 319 -14.54 -21.61 0.36
N LEU A 320 -13.33 -21.69 0.92
CA LEU A 320 -12.46 -22.85 0.90
C LEU A 320 -12.22 -23.34 2.33
N PHE A 321 -12.55 -24.59 2.61
CA PHE A 321 -12.17 -25.26 3.86
C PHE A 321 -10.89 -26.05 3.60
N LEU A 322 -9.80 -25.69 4.28
CA LEU A 322 -8.49 -26.32 4.09
C LEU A 322 -7.97 -26.95 5.38
N SER A 323 -7.20 -28.02 5.20
CA SER A 323 -6.57 -28.80 6.27
C SER A 323 -5.11 -29.07 5.93
N ALA A 324 -4.40 -29.71 6.87
CA ALA A 324 -3.01 -30.12 6.69
C ALA A 324 -2.77 -30.82 5.34
N SER A 325 -1.69 -30.44 4.66
CA SER A 325 -1.28 -30.87 3.30
C SER A 325 -1.98 -30.17 2.13
N ASP A 326 -3.00 -29.34 2.37
CA ASP A 326 -3.53 -28.46 1.32
C ASP A 326 -2.54 -27.33 1.03
N THR A 327 -2.50 -26.83 -0.21
CA THR A 327 -1.59 -25.74 -0.60
C THR A 327 -2.31 -24.76 -1.51
N ILE A 328 -2.13 -23.47 -1.23
CA ILE A 328 -2.60 -22.37 -2.08
C ILE A 328 -1.41 -21.87 -2.90
N GLN A 329 -1.43 -22.09 -4.21
CA GLN A 329 -0.50 -21.44 -5.11
C GLN A 329 -0.91 -19.96 -5.25
N LEU A 330 -0.12 -19.05 -4.69
CA LEU A 330 -0.40 -17.61 -4.74
C LEU A 330 0.13 -17.00 -6.03
N ASP A 331 1.37 -17.30 -6.42
CA ASP A 331 1.97 -16.94 -7.71
C ASP A 331 3.06 -17.94 -8.12
N ASP A 332 3.82 -17.67 -9.18
CA ASP A 332 4.86 -18.57 -9.70
C ASP A 332 6.01 -18.85 -8.70
N PHE A 333 6.15 -18.06 -7.64
CA PHE A 333 7.26 -18.13 -6.69
C PHE A 333 6.82 -18.28 -5.24
N THR A 334 5.52 -18.15 -4.97
CA THR A 334 4.95 -18.07 -3.63
C THR A 334 3.82 -19.07 -3.48
N GLU A 335 3.92 -19.90 -2.45
CA GLU A 335 2.88 -20.84 -2.03
C GLU A 335 2.60 -20.68 -0.53
N PHE A 336 1.37 -20.97 -0.13
CA PHE A 336 0.95 -21.03 1.26
C PHE A 336 0.49 -22.46 1.56
N GLU A 337 1.33 -23.22 2.25
CA GLU A 337 1.07 -24.61 2.64
C GLU A 337 0.36 -24.64 3.98
N ILE A 338 -0.77 -25.34 4.05
CA ILE A 338 -1.50 -25.55 5.31
C ILE A 338 -0.88 -26.73 6.04
N LEU A 339 -0.40 -26.49 7.25
CA LEU A 339 0.23 -27.51 8.09
C LEU A 339 -0.74 -28.09 9.12
N TYR A 340 -1.75 -27.33 9.52
CA TYR A 340 -2.69 -27.69 10.57
C TYR A 340 -3.99 -26.86 10.44
N PRO A 341 -5.19 -27.34 10.87
CA PRO A 341 -5.49 -28.61 11.54
C PRO A 341 -5.42 -29.84 10.61
N GLY A 342 -5.22 -31.01 11.21
CA GLY A 342 -5.36 -32.27 10.49
C GLY A 342 -6.81 -32.50 10.03
N LYS A 343 -6.98 -33.15 8.88
CA LYS A 343 -8.31 -33.39 8.28
C LYS A 343 -9.23 -34.13 9.24
N GLY A 344 -10.42 -33.59 9.48
CA GLY A 344 -11.43 -34.20 10.34
C GLY A 344 -11.05 -34.26 11.82
N ALA A 345 -10.16 -33.38 12.28
CA ALA A 345 -9.88 -33.19 13.70
C ALA A 345 -11.20 -33.01 14.47
N SER A 346 -11.44 -33.85 15.48
CA SER A 346 -12.78 -34.10 16.00
C SER A 346 -12.97 -33.80 17.48
N ASP A 347 -12.03 -33.11 18.14
CA ASP A 347 -12.06 -33.01 19.60
C ASP A 347 -11.34 -31.77 20.16
N TYR A 348 -11.69 -30.58 19.66
CA TYR A 348 -11.20 -29.33 20.25
C TYR A 348 -12.35 -28.55 20.87
N SER A 349 -12.46 -28.63 22.19
CA SER A 349 -13.24 -27.67 22.97
C SER A 349 -12.60 -26.26 22.97
N ASN A 350 -11.34 -26.16 22.53
CA ASN A 350 -10.56 -24.94 22.44
C ASN A 350 -10.33 -24.54 20.98
N LEU A 351 -10.93 -23.43 20.55
CA LEU A 351 -10.81 -22.89 19.18
C LEU A 351 -9.35 -22.60 18.79
N ASN A 352 -8.50 -22.26 19.77
CA ASN A 352 -7.08 -22.00 19.54
C ASN A 352 -6.36 -23.21 18.95
N ASN A 353 -6.72 -24.43 19.38
CA ASN A 353 -6.10 -25.68 18.92
C ASN A 353 -6.69 -26.22 17.61
N VAL A 354 -7.60 -25.48 16.98
CA VAL A 354 -7.99 -25.66 15.56
C VAL A 354 -7.52 -24.50 14.67
N SER A 355 -6.67 -23.61 15.20
CA SER A 355 -6.07 -22.53 14.41
C SER A 355 -5.44 -23.06 13.14
N LEU A 356 -5.80 -22.47 12.01
CA LEU A 356 -5.14 -22.72 10.74
C LEU A 356 -3.68 -22.26 10.84
N CYS A 357 -2.77 -23.22 10.79
CA CYS A 357 -1.33 -22.99 10.73
C CYS A 357 -0.86 -23.17 9.29
N GLY A 358 -0.06 -22.24 8.79
CA GLY A 358 0.46 -22.34 7.43
C GLY A 358 1.86 -21.78 7.29
N MET A 359 2.61 -22.39 6.37
CA MET A 359 3.93 -21.94 5.95
C MET A 359 3.81 -21.14 4.65
N LEU A 360 4.19 -19.87 4.69
CA LEU A 360 4.37 -19.07 3.48
C LEU A 360 5.78 -19.31 2.95
N LYS A 361 5.90 -19.92 1.77
CA LYS A 361 7.17 -20.19 1.11
C LYS A 361 7.34 -19.25 -0.08
N TYR A 362 8.43 -18.50 -0.10
CA TYR A 362 8.81 -17.62 -1.20
C TYR A 362 10.28 -17.82 -1.55
N ARG A 363 10.55 -18.58 -2.62
CA ARG A 363 11.91 -18.99 -3.00
C ARG A 363 12.61 -19.72 -1.84
N GLN A 364 13.67 -19.15 -1.26
CA GLN A 364 14.36 -19.74 -0.10
C GLN A 364 13.83 -19.20 1.24
N PHE A 365 12.98 -18.18 1.21
CA PHE A 365 12.42 -17.56 2.40
C PHE A 365 11.15 -18.29 2.87
N GLN A 366 11.01 -18.51 4.18
CA GLN A 366 9.88 -19.18 4.81
C GLN A 366 9.39 -18.41 6.04
N LEU A 367 8.08 -18.18 6.10
CA LEU A 367 7.42 -17.58 7.27
C LEU A 367 6.31 -18.49 7.79
N LEU A 368 6.40 -18.85 9.07
CA LEU A 368 5.43 -19.71 9.74
C LEU A 368 4.36 -18.89 10.46
N PHE A 369 3.10 -19.06 10.07
CA PHE A 369 1.93 -18.51 10.76
C PHE A 369 1.29 -19.58 11.64
N THR A 370 1.22 -19.34 12.95
CA THR A 370 0.73 -20.34 13.91
C THR A 370 -0.70 -20.12 14.40
N GLY A 371 -1.33 -18.98 14.03
CA GLY A 371 -2.54 -18.51 14.70
C GLY A 371 -2.34 -18.49 16.21
N ASP A 372 -3.29 -19.07 16.94
CA ASP A 372 -3.29 -19.08 18.41
C ASP A 372 -3.04 -20.46 19.02
N MET A 373 -2.46 -21.37 18.24
CA MET A 373 -2.15 -22.72 18.71
C MET A 373 -1.42 -22.74 20.06
N GLU A 374 -1.89 -23.62 20.94
CA GLU A 374 -1.23 -23.87 22.22
C GLU A 374 -0.35 -25.13 22.13
N LYS A 375 0.39 -25.40 23.20
CA LYS A 375 1.32 -26.55 23.34
C LYS A 375 0.79 -27.89 22.83
N GLU A 376 -0.51 -28.17 23.00
CA GLU A 376 -1.11 -29.41 22.51
C GLU A 376 -1.08 -29.50 20.97
N ALA A 377 -1.55 -28.45 20.31
CA ALA A 377 -1.54 -28.36 18.85
C ALA A 377 -0.12 -28.29 18.30
N GLU A 378 0.81 -27.59 18.98
CA GLU A 378 2.24 -27.60 18.64
C GLU A 378 2.83 -29.02 18.66
N ASN A 379 2.59 -29.78 19.73
CA ASN A 379 3.07 -31.16 19.84
C ASN A 379 2.48 -32.07 18.76
N ASN A 380 1.20 -31.88 18.41
CA ASN A 380 0.57 -32.62 17.33
C ASN A 380 1.16 -32.26 15.96
N LEU A 381 1.43 -30.97 15.72
CA LEU A 381 2.10 -30.48 14.52
C LEU A 381 3.50 -31.08 14.38
N LEU A 382 4.31 -31.07 15.45
CA LEU A 382 5.67 -31.64 15.46
C LEU A 382 5.71 -33.16 15.26
N ARG A 383 4.63 -33.89 15.56
CA ARG A 383 4.52 -35.32 15.22
C ARG A 383 4.38 -35.55 13.72
N ILE A 384 3.79 -34.59 13.00
CA ILE A 384 3.60 -34.65 11.55
C ILE A 384 4.82 -34.05 10.84
N TYR A 385 5.34 -32.93 11.34
CA TYR A 385 6.46 -32.18 10.79
C TYR A 385 7.56 -32.00 11.86
N PRO A 386 8.35 -33.04 12.16
CA PRO A 386 9.40 -32.97 13.18
C PRO A 386 10.56 -32.04 12.78
N ASP A 387 10.78 -31.87 11.48
CA ASP A 387 11.85 -31.05 10.89
C ASP A 387 11.30 -29.70 10.37
N ILE A 388 10.24 -29.17 10.99
CA ILE A 388 9.71 -27.84 10.63
C ILE A 388 10.79 -26.79 10.85
N ASP A 389 10.99 -25.89 9.88
CA ASP A 389 12.02 -24.84 9.91
C ASP A 389 11.43 -23.56 9.31
N CYS A 390 11.82 -22.40 9.80
CA CYS A 390 11.37 -21.11 9.26
C CYS A 390 12.36 -19.98 9.55
N ASP A 391 12.46 -19.00 8.64
CA ASP A 391 13.26 -17.80 8.90
C ASP A 391 12.56 -16.89 9.92
N VAL A 392 11.23 -16.78 9.78
CA VAL A 392 10.41 -15.90 10.60
C VAL A 392 9.20 -16.64 11.16
N LEU A 393 9.01 -16.52 12.47
CA LEU A 393 7.88 -17.06 13.19
C LEU A 393 6.89 -15.94 13.56
N LYS A 394 5.64 -16.04 13.12
CA LYS A 394 4.54 -15.35 13.81
C LYS A 394 4.26 -16.11 15.09
N VAL A 395 4.44 -15.47 16.25
CA VAL A 395 4.33 -16.09 17.57
C VAL A 395 2.87 -16.40 17.91
N SER A 396 2.63 -17.57 18.52
CA SER A 396 1.26 -18.01 18.83
C SER A 396 0.61 -17.19 19.94
N HIS A 397 -0.70 -17.01 19.84
CA HIS A 397 -1.55 -16.51 20.92
C HIS A 397 -1.10 -15.16 21.50
N HIS A 398 -0.68 -14.26 20.61
CA HIS A 398 -0.12 -12.94 20.93
C HIS A 398 1.04 -12.97 21.95
N GLY A 399 1.75 -14.10 22.08
CA GLY A 399 2.79 -14.33 23.09
C GLY A 399 2.27 -14.84 24.44
N GLY A 400 1.12 -15.51 24.45
CA GLY A 400 0.54 -16.14 25.63
C GLY A 400 1.35 -17.33 26.13
N LYS A 401 1.40 -17.53 27.45
CA LYS A 401 2.26 -18.54 28.13
C LYS A 401 2.01 -20.00 27.72
N ASN A 402 0.83 -20.28 27.15
CA ASN A 402 0.37 -21.62 26.80
C ASN A 402 0.88 -22.11 25.42
N GLY A 403 1.44 -21.22 24.60
CA GLY A 403 2.03 -21.55 23.31
C GLY A 403 3.52 -21.23 23.27
N THR A 404 4.06 -21.30 22.06
CA THR A 404 5.46 -21.09 21.68
C THR A 404 6.38 -21.80 22.67
N SER A 405 6.25 -23.12 22.74
CA SER A 405 7.02 -23.96 23.67
C SER A 405 8.49 -24.08 23.27
N ASP A 406 9.36 -24.41 24.23
CA ASP A 406 10.79 -24.66 23.95
C ASP A 406 10.96 -25.73 22.86
N MET A 407 10.22 -26.84 22.93
CA MET A 407 10.27 -27.90 21.91
C MET A 407 9.88 -27.43 20.52
N PHE A 408 8.91 -26.51 20.42
CA PHE A 408 8.48 -25.95 19.15
C PHE A 408 9.51 -24.99 18.56
N LEU A 409 10.13 -24.14 19.40
CA LEU A 409 11.21 -23.25 18.98
C LEU A 409 12.49 -24.01 18.61
N ASP A 410 12.81 -25.09 19.33
CA ASP A 410 13.96 -25.95 19.04
C ASP A 410 13.83 -26.63 17.67
N ALA A 411 12.61 -26.95 17.24
CA ALA A 411 12.36 -27.46 15.90
C ALA A 411 12.36 -26.33 14.86
N ALA A 412 11.47 -25.33 15.03
CA ALA A 412 11.23 -24.28 14.04
C ALA A 412 12.40 -23.29 13.81
N CYS A 413 13.34 -23.22 14.76
CA CYS A 413 14.60 -22.46 14.69
C CYS A 413 14.52 -21.04 14.06
N PRO A 414 13.57 -20.18 14.48
CA PRO A 414 13.36 -18.89 13.84
C PRO A 414 14.49 -17.89 14.09
N GLU A 415 14.96 -17.22 13.05
CA GLU A 415 15.89 -16.09 13.16
C GLU A 415 15.19 -14.84 13.71
N ALA A 416 13.92 -14.65 13.38
CA ALA A 416 13.09 -13.56 13.88
C ALA A 416 11.69 -14.03 14.30
N ALA A 417 11.15 -13.37 15.33
CA ALA A 417 9.82 -13.66 15.85
C ALA A 417 8.98 -12.37 15.88
N VAL A 418 7.78 -12.43 15.30
CA VAL A 418 6.83 -11.32 15.28
C VAL A 418 5.66 -11.63 16.20
N ILE A 419 5.41 -10.74 17.16
CA ILE A 419 4.29 -10.82 18.10
C ILE A 419 3.30 -9.71 17.76
N SER A 420 2.17 -10.09 17.18
CA SER A 420 1.00 -9.22 17.03
C SER A 420 0.29 -9.13 18.37
N VAL A 421 0.40 -7.98 19.04
CA VAL A 421 -0.12 -7.75 20.39
C VAL A 421 -0.29 -6.26 20.65
N GLY A 422 -1.35 -5.89 21.36
CA GLY A 422 -1.64 -4.52 21.76
C GLY A 422 -1.64 -4.37 23.28
N LYS A 423 -2.03 -3.18 23.76
CA LYS A 423 -2.22 -2.98 25.21
C LYS A 423 -3.36 -3.88 25.68
N ASN A 424 -3.10 -4.73 26.67
CA ASN A 424 -4.05 -5.72 27.13
C ASN A 424 -3.93 -5.97 28.64
N ASN A 425 -4.93 -6.66 29.19
CA ASN A 425 -4.98 -7.10 30.59
C ASN A 425 -4.67 -8.61 30.75
N TYR A 426 -4.35 -9.31 29.66
CA TYR A 426 -4.03 -10.75 29.66
C TYR A 426 -2.60 -11.03 30.11
N GLY A 427 -1.74 -10.00 30.09
CA GLY A 427 -0.32 -10.13 30.37
C GLY A 427 0.47 -10.60 29.15
N HIS A 428 -0.04 -10.33 27.94
CA HIS A 428 0.63 -10.64 26.68
C HIS A 428 1.49 -9.45 26.21
N PRO A 429 2.67 -9.67 25.59
CA PRO A 429 3.37 -10.95 25.57
C PRO A 429 3.84 -11.33 26.98
N SER A 430 3.76 -12.61 27.31
CA SER A 430 4.20 -13.10 28.61
C SER A 430 5.73 -13.13 28.72
N GLY A 431 6.25 -12.86 29.92
CA GLY A 431 7.70 -12.93 30.18
C GLY A 431 8.29 -14.30 29.85
N GLU A 432 7.56 -15.39 30.13
CA GLU A 432 7.98 -16.75 29.81
C GLU A 432 8.19 -16.98 28.30
N VAL A 433 7.31 -16.45 27.45
CA VAL A 433 7.46 -16.61 25.99
C VAL A 433 8.61 -15.75 25.47
N LEU A 434 8.78 -14.54 26.00
CA LEU A 434 9.93 -13.70 25.65
C LEU A 434 11.25 -14.39 26.02
N ASP A 435 11.34 -14.97 27.22
CA ASP A 435 12.52 -15.70 27.67
C ASP A 435 12.83 -16.92 26.77
N ARG A 436 11.80 -17.68 26.36
CA ARG A 436 11.95 -18.79 25.40
C ARG A 436 12.46 -18.30 24.04
N LEU A 437 11.90 -17.22 23.51
CA LEU A 437 12.31 -16.64 22.23
C LEU A 437 13.76 -16.13 22.27
N TYR A 438 14.16 -15.45 23.35
CA TYR A 438 15.54 -15.00 23.51
C TYR A 438 16.52 -16.15 23.68
N LYS A 439 16.12 -17.22 24.37
CA LYS A 439 16.92 -18.44 24.50
C LYS A 439 17.09 -19.17 23.16
N ALA A 440 16.10 -19.10 22.29
CA ALA A 440 16.18 -19.60 20.90
C ALA A 440 16.94 -18.64 19.96
N GLU A 441 17.55 -17.56 20.49
CA GLU A 441 18.29 -16.53 19.74
C GLU A 441 17.45 -15.77 18.69
N ALA A 442 16.12 -15.87 18.75
CA ALA A 442 15.21 -15.20 17.83
C ALA A 442 15.13 -13.70 18.12
N LYS A 443 15.24 -12.86 17.07
CA LYS A 443 15.03 -11.42 17.21
C LYS A 443 13.55 -11.07 17.29
N VAL A 444 13.12 -10.54 18.43
CA VAL A 444 11.70 -10.26 18.71
C VAL A 444 11.26 -8.87 18.21
N TYR A 445 10.14 -8.84 17.49
CA TYR A 445 9.43 -7.63 17.07
C TYR A 445 7.98 -7.68 17.56
N THR A 446 7.44 -6.55 18.01
CA THR A 446 6.07 -6.49 18.54
C THR A 446 5.29 -5.34 17.91
N THR A 447 4.00 -5.52 17.61
CA THR A 447 3.16 -4.40 17.19
C THR A 447 2.94 -3.37 18.31
N LEU A 448 2.81 -3.82 19.56
CA LEU A 448 2.63 -2.96 20.75
C LEU A 448 3.60 -1.78 20.84
N ASN A 449 4.90 -2.02 20.60
CA ASN A 449 5.94 -0.99 20.69
C ASN A 449 6.34 -0.43 19.32
N GLY A 450 6.12 -1.20 18.25
CA GLY A 450 6.59 -0.89 16.91
C GLY A 450 5.55 -0.26 15.99
N GLY A 451 4.27 -0.27 16.35
CA GLY A 451 3.17 -0.15 15.38
C GLY A 451 3.24 -1.30 14.38
N ALA A 452 2.82 -1.08 13.14
CA ALA A 452 2.89 -2.13 12.12
C ALA A 452 4.35 -2.65 11.93
N VAL A 453 4.52 -3.98 11.90
CA VAL A 453 5.80 -4.64 11.60
C VAL A 453 5.80 -5.03 10.13
N ILE A 454 6.77 -4.54 9.37
CA ILE A 454 6.83 -4.69 7.91
C ILE A 454 8.07 -5.52 7.56
N LEU A 455 7.83 -6.68 6.97
CA LEU A 455 8.84 -7.56 6.40
C LEU A 455 8.83 -7.41 4.88
N GLU A 456 10.01 -7.25 4.29
CA GLU A 456 10.21 -7.26 2.84
C GLU A 456 11.31 -8.28 2.50
N SER A 457 11.05 -9.20 1.57
CA SER A 457 11.98 -10.26 1.16
C SER A 457 12.13 -10.33 -0.37
N ASP A 458 13.35 -10.44 -0.86
CA ASP A 458 13.63 -10.78 -2.26
C ASP A 458 13.74 -12.31 -2.49
N GLY A 459 13.59 -13.09 -1.43
CA GLY A 459 13.64 -14.55 -1.41
C GLY A 459 15.02 -15.14 -1.18
N LEU A 460 16.05 -14.31 -1.01
CA LEU A 460 17.38 -14.66 -0.49
C LEU A 460 17.69 -13.89 0.79
N TYR A 461 17.28 -12.63 0.85
CA TYR A 461 17.43 -11.74 1.99
C TYR A 461 16.07 -11.15 2.37
N TYR A 462 15.85 -11.02 3.67
CA TYR A 462 14.71 -10.28 4.20
C TYR A 462 15.17 -9.16 5.14
N LYS A 463 14.32 -8.15 5.27
CA LYS A 463 14.48 -7.06 6.25
C LYS A 463 13.17 -6.85 6.98
N ILE A 464 13.27 -6.54 8.27
CA ILE A 464 12.13 -6.22 9.11
C ILE A 464 12.30 -4.80 9.65
N LYS A 465 11.27 -3.97 9.48
CA LYS A 465 11.18 -2.62 10.04
C LYS A 465 9.86 -2.46 10.79
N THR A 466 9.79 -1.52 11.71
CA THR A 466 8.56 -1.19 12.44
C THR A 466 8.14 0.24 12.12
N TRP A 467 6.84 0.50 12.02
CA TRP A 467 6.31 1.80 11.59
C TRP A 467 6.69 2.97 12.53
N LEU A 468 6.52 2.78 13.84
CA LEU A 468 6.83 3.80 14.85
C LEU A 468 8.34 3.94 15.08
N LYS A 469 9.09 2.85 14.94
CA LYS A 469 10.54 2.83 15.02
C LYS A 469 11.16 2.88 13.62
N ASN A 470 10.91 3.99 12.92
CA ASN A 470 11.96 4.49 12.03
C ASN A 470 13.10 4.95 12.95
N GLU A 471 14.02 4.05 13.30
CA GLU A 471 15.37 4.44 13.70
C GLU A 471 15.97 5.20 12.50
N ARG A 472 15.66 6.49 12.42
CA ARG A 472 16.52 7.44 11.74
C ARG A 472 17.81 7.42 12.56
N PHE A 473 18.79 6.64 12.13
CA PHE A 473 20.17 6.97 12.40
C PHE A 473 20.44 8.31 11.73
N THR A 474 20.08 9.41 12.39
CA THR A 474 20.74 10.68 12.17
C THR A 474 22.15 10.49 12.69
N PHE A 475 23.06 10.13 11.80
CA PHE A 475 24.45 10.56 11.96
C PHE A 475 24.39 12.08 12.02
N LEU A 476 24.51 12.63 13.23
CA LEU A 476 25.02 13.96 13.55
C LEU A 476 25.13 14.04 15.08
N ASN A 477 26.34 13.72 15.54
CA ASN A 477 27.02 14.04 16.81
C ASN A 477 26.21 14.16 18.11
#